data_AF-A0A447N1K6-F1
#
_entry.id   AF-A0A447N1K6-F1
#
_cell.length_a   1.000
_cell.length_b   1.000
_cell.length_c   1.000
_cell.angle_alpha   90.00
_cell.angle_beta   90.00
_cell.angle_gamma   90.00
#
_symmetry.space_group_name_H-M   'P 1'
#
loop_
_entity.id
_entity.type
_entity.pdbx_description
1 polymer ?
#
loop_
_entity_poly.entity_id
_entity_poly.type
_entity_poly.pdbx_seq_one_letter_code
_entity_poly.pdbx_strand_id
1 'polypeptide(L)'
;MTGRQDIVVSDDQIQVVVNRQNSQRPQQLYRNLQRLGIRNVHFIPLLEHDRNGMLTEDSLCSADWGRFLNSVFDIWVREDIQRISVRLFG
;
A
#
# COMPACT_ATOMS: atom_id res chain seq x y z
N MET A 1 -17.76 8.05 11.33
CA MET A 1 -16.49 7.46 11.79
C MET A 1 -16.56 5.96 11.59
N THR A 2 -16.36 5.49 10.36
CA THR A 2 -16.28 4.06 10.07
C THR A 2 -14.81 3.71 10.10
N GLY A 3 -14.36 3.01 11.15
CA GLY A 3 -13.02 2.50 11.24
C GLY A 3 -12.82 1.46 10.13
N ARG A 4 -12.35 1.90 8.97
CA ARG A 4 -12.01 1.03 7.86
C ARG A 4 -10.59 0.54 8.11
N GLN A 5 -10.44 -0.76 8.31
CA GLN A 5 -9.12 -1.35 8.54
C GLN A 5 -8.38 -1.35 7.20
N ASP A 6 -7.34 -0.53 7.10
CA ASP A 6 -6.46 -0.43 5.92
C ASP A 6 -5.61 -1.70 5.70
N ILE A 7 -5.75 -2.71 6.57
CA ILE A 7 -4.93 -3.92 6.55
C ILE A 7 -5.83 -5.15 6.72
N VAL A 8 -5.81 -6.04 5.73
CA VAL A 8 -6.44 -7.37 5.80
C VAL A 8 -5.34 -8.41 5.92
N VAL A 9 -5.41 -9.25 6.97
CA VAL A 9 -4.41 -10.28 7.26
C VAL A 9 -4.94 -11.65 6.82
N SER A 10 -4.17 -12.36 6.01
CA SER A 10 -4.32 -13.79 5.69
C SER A 10 -3.10 -14.54 6.24
N ASP A 11 -3.24 -15.85 6.49
CA ASP A 11 -2.25 -16.70 7.19
C ASP A 11 -0.79 -16.54 6.67
N ASP A 12 -0.59 -16.20 5.40
CA ASP A 12 0.76 -16.00 4.81
C ASP A 12 0.98 -14.67 4.10
N GLN A 13 0.00 -13.76 4.02
CA GLN A 13 0.12 -12.48 3.28
C GLN A 13 -0.66 -11.36 3.96
N ILE A 14 -0.02 -10.19 4.08
CA ILE A 14 -0.71 -8.96 4.47
C ILE A 14 -1.13 -8.18 3.22
N GLN A 15 -2.40 -7.83 3.17
CA GLN A 15 -2.93 -6.88 2.20
C GLN A 15 -3.00 -5.50 2.84
N VAL A 16 -2.40 -4.51 2.18
CA VAL A 16 -2.45 -3.10 2.62
C VAL A 16 -3.24 -2.32 1.60
N VAL A 17 -4.37 -1.78 2.04
CA VAL A 17 -5.20 -0.87 1.26
C VAL A 17 -4.53 0.50 1.25
N VAL A 18 -4.18 0.99 0.07
CA VAL A 18 -3.52 2.26 -0.16
C VAL A 18 -4.55 3.29 -0.57
N ASN A 19 -4.84 4.23 0.33
CA ASN A 19 -5.78 5.32 0.13
C ASN A 19 -5.03 6.63 -0.12
N ARG A 20 -5.76 7.70 -0.42
CA ARG A 20 -5.16 9.03 -0.65
C ARG A 20 -4.26 9.46 0.50
N GLN A 21 -4.65 9.25 1.75
CA GLN A 21 -3.91 9.70 2.93
C GLN A 21 -2.60 8.92 3.15
N ASN A 22 -2.65 7.59 3.16
CA ASN A 22 -1.48 6.78 3.47
C ASN A 22 -0.48 6.72 2.29
N SER A 23 -0.95 6.96 1.05
CA SER A 23 -0.09 7.08 -0.13
C SER A 23 0.91 8.23 -0.05
N GLN A 24 0.63 9.26 0.77
CA GLN A 24 1.52 10.40 0.97
C GLN A 24 2.69 10.10 1.92
N ARG A 25 2.74 8.91 2.54
CA ARG A 25 3.80 8.48 3.45
C ARG A 25 4.33 7.08 3.12
N PRO A 26 4.73 6.81 1.86
CA PRO A 26 5.06 5.46 1.39
C PRO A 26 6.23 4.85 2.17
N GLN A 27 7.28 5.65 2.43
CA GLN A 27 8.47 5.21 3.14
C GLN A 27 8.16 4.82 4.57
N GLN A 28 7.38 5.65 5.29
CA GLN A 28 6.99 5.35 6.66
C GLN A 28 6.13 4.08 6.73
N LEU A 29 5.19 3.93 5.80
CA LEU A 29 4.34 2.75 5.70
C LEU A 29 5.20 1.49 5.49
N TYR A 30 6.08 1.51 4.50
CA TYR A 30 6.94 0.36 4.19
C TYR A 30 7.89 0.01 5.35
N ARG A 31 8.50 1.03 5.98
CA ARG A 31 9.37 0.86 7.15
C ARG A 31 8.66 0.25 8.34
N ASN A 32 7.37 0.52 8.51
CA ASN A 32 6.58 -0.13 9.55
C ASN A 32 6.37 -1.63 9.25
N LEU A 33 6.16 -2.01 7.99
CA LEU A 33 6.08 -3.42 7.59
C LEU A 33 7.40 -4.16 7.87
N GLN A 34 8.54 -3.52 7.56
CA GLN A 34 9.87 -4.04 7.91
C GLN A 34 9.99 -4.28 9.43
N ARG A 35 9.64 -3.28 10.26
CA ARG A 35 9.72 -3.38 11.74
C ARG A 35 8.82 -4.46 12.32
N LEU A 36 7.66 -4.70 11.70
CA LEU A 36 6.72 -5.74 12.10
C LEU A 36 7.15 -7.14 11.65
N GLY A 37 8.25 -7.27 10.90
CA GLY A 37 8.75 -8.56 10.41
C GLY A 37 7.89 -9.18 9.32
N ILE A 38 7.07 -8.39 8.63
CA ILE A 38 6.19 -8.87 7.57
C ILE A 38 7.01 -9.28 6.35
N ARG A 39 6.75 -10.48 5.83
CA ARG A 39 7.52 -11.05 4.71
C ARG A 39 6.79 -11.09 3.39
N ASN A 40 5.45 -11.04 3.39
CA ASN A 40 4.65 -11.13 2.18
C ASN A 40 3.61 -10.01 2.19
N VAL A 41 3.72 -9.09 1.25
CA VAL A 41 2.91 -7.86 1.18
C VAL A 41 2.21 -7.75 -0.16
N HIS A 42 0.94 -7.36 -0.14
CA HIS A 42 0.16 -7.01 -1.32
C HIS A 42 -0.49 -5.64 -1.13
N PHE A 43 -0.01 -4.65 -1.87
CA PHE A 43 -0.63 -3.32 -1.89
C PHE A 43 -1.83 -3.31 -2.83
N ILE A 44 -2.96 -2.80 -2.35
CA ILE A 44 -4.23 -2.71 -3.10
C ILE A 44 -4.68 -1.25 -3.10
N PRO A 45 -4.85 -0.59 -4.26
CA PRO A 45 -5.33 0.79 -4.29
C PRO A 45 -6.80 0.87 -3.87
N LEU A 46 -7.15 1.84 -3.02
CA LEU A 46 -8.54 2.17 -2.71
C LEU A 46 -9.13 2.99 -3.87
N LEU A 47 -10.11 2.41 -4.57
CA LEU A 47 -10.83 3.07 -5.66
C LEU A 47 -12.33 3.00 -5.38
N GLU A 48 -12.89 4.06 -4.81
CA GLU A 48 -14.31 4.18 -4.52
C GLU A 48 -14.93 5.29 -5.34
N HIS A 49 -16.14 5.05 -5.83
CA HIS A 49 -16.89 6.04 -6.58
C HIS A 49 -18.09 6.51 -5.75
N ASP A 50 -18.39 7.79 -5.81
CA ASP A 50 -19.63 8.34 -5.29
C ASP A 50 -20.83 7.95 -6.18
N ARG A 51 -22.02 8.39 -5.79
CA ARG A 51 -23.26 8.14 -6.55
C ARG A 51 -23.26 8.71 -7.98
N ASN A 52 -22.34 9.61 -8.30
CA ASN A 52 -22.20 10.22 -9.63
C ASN A 52 -21.13 9.52 -10.47
N GLY A 53 -20.47 8.48 -9.95
CA GLY A 53 -19.39 7.79 -10.63
C GLY A 53 -18.04 8.52 -10.55
N MET A 54 -17.91 9.49 -9.65
CA MET A 54 -16.65 10.23 -9.43
C MET A 54 -15.88 9.61 -8.26
N LEU A 55 -14.54 9.60 -8.34
CA LEU A 55 -13.71 9.12 -7.23
C LEU A 55 -14.03 9.88 -5.93
N THR A 56 -14.17 9.15 -4.83
CA THR A 56 -14.32 9.76 -3.49
C THR A 56 -13.03 10.47 -3.06
N GLU A 57 -13.12 11.34 -2.06
CA GLU A 57 -11.94 12.07 -1.55
C GLU A 57 -10.83 11.13 -1.04
N ASP A 58 -11.19 9.99 -0.45
CA ASP A 58 -10.23 9.01 0.06
C ASP A 58 -9.63 8.12 -1.04
N SER A 59 -10.20 8.16 -2.25
CA SER A 59 -9.76 7.32 -3.36
C SER A 59 -8.40 7.74 -3.90
N LEU A 60 -7.62 6.74 -4.28
CA LEU A 60 -6.28 6.93 -4.79
C LEU A 60 -6.33 7.31 -6.26
N CYS A 61 -5.73 8.46 -6.63
CA CYS A 61 -5.56 8.79 -8.04
C CYS A 61 -4.36 8.03 -8.64
N SER A 62 -4.37 7.82 -9.95
CA SER A 62 -3.33 7.06 -10.66
C SER A 62 -1.91 7.62 -10.48
N ALA A 63 -1.77 8.95 -10.42
CA ALA A 63 -0.49 9.60 -10.23
C ALA A 63 0.08 9.37 -8.81
N ASP A 64 -0.77 9.37 -7.78
CA ASP A 64 -0.37 9.05 -6.41
C ASP A 64 0.02 7.59 -6.28
N TRP A 65 -0.68 6.70 -6.98
CA TRP A 65 -0.33 5.28 -7.01
C TRP A 65 1.07 5.02 -7.56
N GLY A 66 1.41 5.64 -8.69
CA GLY A 66 2.75 5.53 -9.26
C GLY A 66 3.84 6.06 -8.33
N ARG A 67 3.61 7.24 -7.70
CA ARG A 67 4.55 7.81 -6.73
C ARG A 67 4.75 6.92 -5.51
N PHE A 68 3.67 6.34 -5.00
CA PHE A 68 3.70 5.41 -3.89
C PHE A 68 4.54 4.18 -4.24
N LEU A 69 4.25 3.52 -5.36
CA LEU A 69 4.96 2.31 -5.79
C LEU A 69 6.44 2.56 -6.01
N ASN A 70 6.80 3.64 -6.71
CA ASN A 70 8.21 3.99 -6.94
C ASN A 70 8.96 4.20 -5.62
N SER A 71 8.34 4.92 -4.68
CA SER A 71 8.95 5.19 -3.36
C SER A 71 9.17 3.92 -2.54
N VAL A 72 8.25 2.95 -2.62
CA VAL A 72 8.40 1.65 -1.95
C VAL A 72 9.44 0.80 -2.67
N PHE A 73 9.41 0.76 -4.00
CA PHE A 73 10.36 0.02 -4.82
C PHE A 73 11.80 0.46 -4.57
N ASP A 74 12.04 1.78 -4.46
CA ASP A 74 13.37 2.34 -4.19
C ASP A 74 13.99 1.83 -2.89
N ILE A 75 13.19 1.58 -1.85
CA ILE A 75 13.66 0.98 -0.59
C ILE A 75 13.81 -0.53 -0.77
N TRP A 76 12.76 -1.19 -1.27
CA TRP A 76 12.71 -2.65 -1.41
C TRP A 76 13.87 -3.21 -2.23
N VAL A 77 14.17 -2.60 -3.38
CA VAL A 77 15.22 -3.08 -4.29
C VAL A 77 16.61 -2.98 -3.66
N ARG A 78 16.83 -2.01 -2.76
CA ARG A 78 18.12 -1.77 -2.11
C ARG A 78 18.31 -2.62 -0.86
N GLU A 79 17.23 -2.92 -0.15
CA GLU A 79 17.32 -3.43 1.22
C GLU A 79 16.69 -4.82 1.40
N ASP A 80 15.65 -5.17 0.64
CA ASP A 80 14.72 -6.25 1.00
C ASP A 80 14.36 -7.22 -0.13
N ILE A 81 15.01 -7.12 -1.29
CA ILE A 81 14.73 -8.00 -2.45
C ILE A 81 14.75 -9.50 -2.11
N GLN A 82 15.51 -9.92 -1.07
CA GLN A 82 15.56 -11.30 -0.58
C GLN A 82 14.81 -11.52 0.76
N ARG A 83 14.20 -10.49 1.34
CA ARG A 83 13.62 -10.52 2.71
C ARG A 83 12.11 -10.35 2.72
N ILE A 84 11.58 -9.46 1.87
CA ILE A 84 10.16 -9.14 1.80
C ILE A 84 9.71 -9.32 0.36
N SER A 85 8.76 -10.23 0.14
CA SER A 85 8.06 -10.37 -1.13
C SER A 85 6.94 -9.33 -1.22
N VAL A 86 6.98 -8.50 -2.26
CA VAL A 86 5.91 -7.56 -2.60
C VAL A 86 5.28 -8.02 -3.89
N ARG A 87 3.99 -8.39 -3.88
CA ARG A 87 3.30 -9.04 -5.01
C ARG A 87 3.38 -8.30 -6.35
N LEU A 88 3.55 -6.99 -6.32
CA LEU A 88 3.62 -6.14 -7.52
C LEU A 88 5.04 -6.04 -8.11
N PHE A 89 6.06 -6.48 -7.38
CA PHE A 89 7.45 -6.44 -7.79
C PHE A 89 7.91 -7.86 -8.17
N GLY A 90 8.71 -7.96 -9.23
CA GLY A 90 9.20 -9.23 -9.77
C GLY A 90 10.52 -9.66 -9.15
#